data_AF-A0A972WPW7-F1
#
_entry.id   AF-A0A972WPW7-F1
#
_cell.length_a   1.000
_cell.length_b   1.000
_cell.length_c   1.000
_cell.angle_alpha   90.00
_cell.angle_beta   90.00
_cell.angle_gamma   90.00
#
_symmetry.space_group_name_H-M   'P 1'
#
loop_
_entity.id
_entity.type
_entity.pdbx_description
1 polymer ?
#
loop_
_entity_poly.entity_id
_entity_poly.type
_entity_poly.pdbx_seq_one_letter_code
_entity_poly.pdbx_strand_id
1 'polypeptide(L)'
;MTNLSEASPEQLDALMDAGTHILECYRVLQKSSANVVGEVLKGQGDFFEWDHYPTGDVYDHETHSQYYYHAHPPEKRANKWGAEHGHFHTFLRPRGMPDGIAPAPLDDFRAPDDPNDALTHFIGISMNQAGYPIRLFTTNRWVTGEVWYTAQTVTSLLDRFEIDLSYPSWPVNIWLTHMLRLYRFEIIELLAGRDAMVKKWQASHPGVNAYEDRNLEITSILEISVEDKIKAVESALKG
;
A
#
# COMPACT_ATOMS: atom_id res chain seq x y z
N MET A 1 -11.99 -6.88 10.97
CA MET A 1 -12.67 -5.83 10.18
C MET A 1 -12.82 -4.64 11.09
N THR A 2 -12.35 -3.46 10.65
CA THR A 2 -12.49 -2.20 11.40
C THR A 2 -13.94 -1.99 11.78
N ASN A 3 -14.19 -1.58 13.02
CA ASN A 3 -15.53 -1.21 13.44
C ASN A 3 -15.94 0.12 12.80
N LEU A 4 -16.86 0.07 11.82
CA LEU A 4 -17.37 1.26 11.14
C LEU A 4 -18.37 2.07 12.00
N SER A 5 -18.79 1.57 13.18
CA SER A 5 -19.78 2.25 14.02
C SER A 5 -19.31 3.60 14.59
N GLU A 6 -18.00 3.85 14.58
CA GLU A 6 -17.40 5.09 15.08
C GLU A 6 -17.08 6.10 13.97
N ALA A 7 -17.27 5.73 12.70
CA ALA A 7 -17.06 6.63 11.58
C ALA A 7 -18.21 7.65 11.47
N SER A 8 -17.86 8.91 11.23
CA SER A 8 -18.82 9.96 10.91
C SER A 8 -19.53 9.69 9.58
N PRO A 9 -20.73 10.25 9.35
CA PRO A 9 -21.41 10.18 8.06
C PRO A 9 -20.52 10.63 6.90
N GLU A 10 -19.77 11.73 7.06
CA GLU A 10 -18.87 12.25 6.03
C GLU A 10 -17.73 11.28 5.71
N GLN A 11 -17.21 10.57 6.73
CA GLN A 11 -16.21 9.52 6.51
C GLN A 11 -16.82 8.33 5.77
N LEU A 12 -18.02 7.89 6.15
CA LEU A 12 -18.70 6.78 5.48
C LEU A 12 -19.03 7.11 4.02
N ASP A 13 -19.46 8.34 3.73
CA ASP A 13 -19.67 8.82 2.36
C ASP A 13 -18.38 8.81 1.55
N ALA A 14 -17.26 9.28 2.13
CA ALA A 14 -15.95 9.22 1.46
C ALA A 14 -15.49 7.78 1.19
N LEU A 15 -15.76 6.83 2.10
CA LEU A 15 -15.50 5.42 1.86
C LEU A 15 -16.39 4.86 0.74
N MET A 16 -17.67 5.25 0.70
CA MET A 16 -18.60 4.82 -0.34
C MET A 16 -18.20 5.35 -1.72
N ASP A 17 -17.78 6.61 -1.79
CA ASP A 17 -17.26 7.22 -3.01
C ASP A 17 -16.01 6.47 -3.52
N ALA A 18 -15.07 6.16 -2.62
CA ALA A 18 -13.90 5.35 -2.98
C ALA A 18 -14.27 3.95 -3.48
N GLY A 19 -15.23 3.30 -2.83
CA GLY A 19 -15.79 2.03 -3.29
C GLY A 19 -16.39 2.13 -4.70
N THR A 20 -17.15 3.19 -4.96
CA THR A 20 -17.78 3.45 -6.27
C THR A 20 -16.73 3.62 -7.37
N HIS A 21 -15.68 4.40 -7.12
CA HIS A 21 -14.57 4.57 -8.06
C HIS A 21 -13.84 3.25 -8.34
N ILE A 22 -13.59 2.42 -7.33
CA ILE A 22 -12.98 1.08 -7.51
C ILE A 22 -13.87 0.20 -8.40
N LEU A 23 -15.18 0.15 -8.13
CA LEU A 23 -16.12 -0.64 -8.93
C LEU A 23 -16.19 -0.14 -10.37
N GLU A 24 -16.12 1.17 -10.59
CA GLU A 24 -16.08 1.76 -11.92
C GLU A 24 -14.79 1.35 -12.67
N CYS A 25 -13.63 1.37 -12.01
CA CYS A 25 -12.37 0.85 -12.57
C CYS A 25 -12.52 -0.61 -12.99
N TYR A 26 -13.09 -1.48 -12.15
CA TYR A 26 -13.36 -2.87 -12.53
C TYR A 26 -14.29 -2.96 -13.73
N ARG A 27 -15.38 -2.17 -13.74
CA ARG A 27 -16.37 -2.17 -14.83
C ARG A 27 -15.76 -1.74 -16.17
N VAL A 28 -14.89 -0.72 -16.20
CA VAL A 28 -14.26 -0.26 -17.45
C VAL A 28 -13.19 -1.24 -17.95
N LEU A 29 -12.39 -1.82 -17.04
CA LEU A 29 -11.39 -2.83 -17.40
C LEU A 29 -12.03 -4.09 -17.97
N GLN A 30 -13.09 -4.59 -17.30
CA GLN A 30 -13.81 -5.79 -17.75
C GLN A 30 -14.48 -5.62 -19.12
N LYS A 31 -14.93 -4.40 -19.48
CA LYS A 31 -15.47 -4.10 -20.83
C LYS A 31 -14.47 -4.37 -21.95
N SER A 32 -13.18 -4.35 -21.64
CA SER A 32 -12.08 -4.64 -22.57
C SER A 32 -11.40 -5.98 -22.27
N SER A 33 -12.04 -6.86 -21.49
CA SER A 33 -11.46 -8.13 -21.03
C SER A 33 -10.11 -7.96 -20.32
N ALA A 34 -9.91 -6.80 -19.66
CA ALA A 34 -8.71 -6.45 -18.92
C ALA A 34 -8.94 -6.55 -17.41
N ASN A 35 -7.85 -6.52 -16.64
CA ASN A 35 -7.86 -6.45 -15.17
C ASN A 35 -6.68 -5.60 -14.68
N VAL A 36 -6.67 -5.27 -13.38
CA VAL A 36 -5.68 -4.36 -12.77
C VAL A 36 -4.24 -4.86 -12.97
N VAL A 37 -3.98 -6.14 -12.70
CA VAL A 37 -2.64 -6.73 -12.82
C VAL A 37 -2.20 -6.79 -14.28
N GLY A 38 -3.10 -7.19 -15.19
CA GLY A 38 -2.80 -7.24 -16.61
C GLY A 38 -2.44 -5.87 -17.18
N GLU A 39 -3.12 -4.82 -16.74
CA GLU A 39 -2.87 -3.46 -17.23
C GLU A 39 -1.55 -2.85 -16.70
N VAL A 40 -1.15 -3.12 -15.46
CA VAL A 40 0.16 -2.64 -14.97
C VAL A 40 1.33 -3.36 -15.67
N LEU A 41 1.15 -4.62 -16.06
CA LEU A 41 2.17 -5.42 -16.76
C LEU A 41 2.16 -5.19 -18.29
N LYS A 42 1.11 -4.57 -18.82
CA LYS A 42 0.92 -4.40 -20.25
C LYS A 42 2.05 -3.57 -20.86
N GLY A 43 2.65 -4.12 -21.92
CA GLY A 43 3.72 -3.45 -22.65
C GLY A 43 5.08 -3.42 -21.92
N GLN A 44 5.23 -4.11 -20.78
CA GLN A 44 6.50 -4.17 -20.04
C GLN A 44 7.46 -5.26 -20.53
N GLY A 45 7.02 -6.12 -21.45
CA GLY A 45 7.81 -7.24 -21.97
C GLY A 45 7.64 -8.50 -21.12
N ASP A 46 8.72 -9.24 -20.92
CA ASP A 46 8.73 -10.45 -20.12
C ASP A 46 8.56 -10.12 -18.62
N PHE A 47 7.85 -11.01 -17.92
CA PHE A 47 7.59 -10.89 -16.50
C PHE A 47 8.58 -11.74 -15.70
N PHE A 48 9.42 -11.09 -14.90
CA PHE A 48 10.43 -11.70 -14.05
C PHE A 48 10.12 -11.41 -12.58
N GLU A 49 10.35 -12.41 -11.73
CA GLU A 49 10.21 -12.26 -10.28
C GLU A 49 11.23 -11.23 -9.76
N TRP A 50 10.85 -10.49 -8.70
CA TRP A 50 11.63 -9.41 -8.08
C TRP A 50 11.80 -8.14 -8.91
N ASP A 51 11.53 -8.17 -10.20
CA ASP A 51 11.54 -6.97 -11.04
C ASP A 51 10.32 -6.09 -10.74
N HIS A 52 10.53 -4.78 -10.85
CA HIS A 52 9.49 -3.78 -10.65
C HIS A 52 8.78 -3.48 -11.97
N TYR A 53 7.46 -3.37 -11.88
CA TYR A 53 6.58 -3.07 -13.00
C TYR A 53 5.66 -1.88 -12.69
N PRO A 54 5.56 -0.88 -13.59
CA PRO A 54 6.38 -0.73 -14.78
C PRO A 54 7.86 -0.47 -14.46
N THR A 55 8.74 -0.68 -15.45
CA THR A 55 10.17 -0.42 -15.28
C THR A 55 10.41 1.05 -14.89
N GLY A 56 11.13 1.26 -13.78
CA GLY A 56 11.41 2.60 -13.25
C GLY A 56 10.36 3.12 -12.27
N ASP A 57 9.43 2.26 -11.84
CA ASP A 57 8.29 2.58 -10.98
C ASP A 57 7.35 3.62 -11.61
N VAL A 58 6.20 3.85 -10.98
CA VAL A 58 5.35 5.01 -11.31
C VAL A 58 5.57 6.08 -10.27
N TYR A 59 5.89 7.29 -10.73
CA TYR A 59 6.04 8.45 -9.88
C TYR A 59 5.24 9.63 -10.44
N ASP A 60 4.28 10.10 -9.64
CA ASP A 60 3.49 11.28 -9.95
C ASP A 60 4.26 12.53 -9.47
N HIS A 61 4.68 13.37 -10.41
CA HIS A 61 5.47 14.56 -10.10
C HIS A 61 4.66 15.69 -9.45
N GLU A 62 3.33 15.65 -9.51
CA GLU A 62 2.46 16.66 -8.91
C GLU A 62 2.16 16.32 -7.44
N THR A 63 1.78 15.06 -7.17
CA THR A 63 1.44 14.61 -5.81
C THR A 63 2.64 14.06 -5.06
N HIS A 64 3.71 13.70 -5.77
CA HIS A 64 4.89 12.99 -5.28
C HIS A 64 4.61 11.59 -4.72
N SER A 65 3.46 11.02 -5.08
CA SER A 65 3.14 9.62 -4.80
C SER A 65 3.88 8.70 -5.75
N GLN A 66 4.26 7.52 -5.27
CA GLN A 66 4.94 6.51 -6.06
C GLN A 66 4.34 5.13 -5.79
N TYR A 67 4.38 4.26 -6.80
CA TYR A 67 4.14 2.84 -6.60
C TYR A 67 4.95 1.98 -7.56
N TYR A 68 5.09 0.71 -7.23
CA TYR A 68 5.48 -0.34 -8.17
C TYR A 68 4.69 -1.62 -7.91
N TYR A 69 4.66 -2.51 -8.89
CA TYR A 69 4.15 -3.87 -8.78
C TYR A 69 5.29 -4.87 -8.95
N HIS A 70 5.34 -5.93 -8.14
CA HIS A 70 6.28 -7.04 -8.34
C HIS A 70 5.68 -8.36 -7.87
N ALA A 71 6.36 -9.47 -8.18
CA ALA A 71 6.01 -10.78 -7.67
C ALA A 71 7.23 -11.53 -7.14
N HIS A 72 6.93 -12.54 -6.33
CA HIS A 72 7.91 -13.46 -5.78
C HIS A 72 7.64 -14.88 -6.28
N PRO A 73 8.66 -15.76 -6.22
CA PRO A 73 8.45 -17.17 -6.49
C PRO A 73 7.40 -17.77 -5.54
N PRO A 74 6.33 -18.41 -6.08
CA PRO A 74 5.15 -18.80 -5.31
C PRO A 74 5.46 -19.84 -4.23
N GLU A 75 6.43 -20.73 -4.46
CA GLU A 75 6.73 -21.86 -3.56
C GLU A 75 7.12 -21.44 -2.14
N LYS A 76 7.86 -20.34 -1.99
CA LYS A 76 8.34 -19.87 -0.67
C LYS A 76 7.30 -19.05 0.08
N ARG A 77 6.47 -18.30 -0.64
CA ARG A 77 5.47 -17.37 -0.06
C ARG A 77 4.15 -18.06 0.23
N ALA A 78 3.68 -18.95 -0.65
CA ALA A 78 2.39 -19.62 -0.51
C ALA A 78 2.27 -20.42 0.79
N ASN A 79 3.37 -21.04 1.23
CA ASN A 79 3.42 -21.79 2.48
C ASN A 79 3.33 -20.92 3.74
N LYS A 80 3.67 -19.64 3.64
CA LYS A 80 3.73 -18.71 4.80
C LYS A 80 2.53 -17.77 4.85
N TRP A 81 2.10 -17.25 3.70
CA TRP A 81 1.12 -16.17 3.60
C TRP A 81 -0.06 -16.47 2.66
N GLY A 82 -0.11 -17.69 2.09
CA GLY A 82 -1.11 -18.09 1.10
C GLY A 82 -0.73 -17.67 -0.32
N ALA A 83 -1.50 -18.16 -1.29
CA ALA A 83 -1.28 -17.87 -2.70
C ALA A 83 -1.50 -16.37 -3.00
N GLU A 84 -0.62 -15.79 -3.80
CA GLU A 84 -0.73 -14.49 -4.44
C GLU A 84 -0.14 -14.56 -5.85
N HIS A 85 -0.57 -13.67 -6.74
CA HIS A 85 0.10 -13.47 -8.03
C HIS A 85 1.31 -12.55 -7.88
N GLY A 86 1.15 -11.49 -7.08
CA GLY A 86 2.13 -10.44 -6.84
C GLY A 86 1.42 -9.31 -6.11
N HIS A 87 2.12 -8.20 -5.88
CA HIS A 87 1.57 -7.12 -5.08
C HIS A 87 2.12 -5.76 -5.45
N PHE A 88 1.31 -4.74 -5.19
CA PHE A 88 1.72 -3.35 -5.26
C PHE A 88 2.41 -2.93 -3.96
N HIS A 89 3.36 -2.01 -4.05
CA HIS A 89 3.84 -1.20 -2.95
C HIS A 89 3.57 0.28 -3.23
N THR A 90 3.13 1.02 -2.21
CA THR A 90 2.73 2.42 -2.34
C THR A 90 3.55 3.32 -1.41
N PHE A 91 3.90 4.51 -1.91
CA PHE A 91 4.84 5.39 -1.26
C PHE A 91 4.47 6.87 -1.43
N LEU A 92 5.01 7.71 -0.54
CA LEU A 92 5.07 9.16 -0.71
C LEU A 92 6.50 9.63 -0.60
N ARG A 93 6.94 10.47 -1.54
CA ARG A 93 8.23 11.15 -1.48
C ARG A 93 8.16 12.47 -0.71
N PRO A 94 9.25 12.94 -0.10
CA PRO A 94 9.30 14.14 0.74
C PRO A 94 8.74 15.43 0.11
N ARG A 95 8.85 15.64 -1.20
CA ARG A 95 8.27 16.83 -1.84
C ARG A 95 6.73 16.88 -1.79
N GLY A 96 6.06 15.74 -1.57
CA GLY A 96 4.62 15.67 -1.33
C GLY A 96 4.22 15.76 0.13
N MET A 97 5.20 15.82 1.05
CA MET A 97 4.95 15.92 2.48
C MET A 97 4.81 17.40 2.89
N PRO A 98 3.94 17.73 3.86
CA PRO A 98 3.91 19.05 4.46
C PRO A 98 5.26 19.45 5.09
N ASP A 99 5.50 20.75 5.19
CA ASP A 99 6.68 21.29 5.89
C ASP A 99 6.77 20.77 7.34
N GLY A 100 7.98 20.44 7.77
CA GLY A 100 8.27 19.99 9.13
C GLY A 100 8.06 18.49 9.39
N ILE A 101 7.60 17.73 8.38
CA ILE A 101 7.65 16.27 8.45
C ILE A 101 9.10 15.80 8.44
N ALA A 102 9.47 14.99 9.44
CA ALA A 102 10.81 14.47 9.61
C ALA A 102 10.77 12.94 9.85
N PRO A 103 11.81 12.21 9.40
CA PRO A 103 11.98 10.81 9.72
C PRO A 103 12.00 10.54 11.23
N ALA A 104 11.67 9.32 11.62
CA ALA A 104 11.89 8.85 12.98
C ALA A 104 13.40 8.91 13.31
N PRO A 105 13.79 9.31 14.53
CA PRO A 105 15.18 9.46 14.93
C PRO A 105 15.80 8.09 15.22
N LEU A 106 16.06 7.30 14.17
CA LEU A 106 16.74 6.02 14.28
C LEU A 106 18.25 6.22 14.34
N ASP A 107 18.95 5.48 15.21
CA ASP A 107 20.40 5.61 15.42
C ASP A 107 21.23 5.39 14.14
N ASP A 108 20.69 4.59 13.22
CA ASP A 108 21.33 4.22 11.96
C ASP A 108 20.81 5.02 10.76
N PHE A 109 19.96 6.03 10.99
CA PHE A 109 19.42 6.85 9.91
C PHE A 109 20.56 7.58 9.17
N ARG A 110 20.55 7.43 7.85
CA ARG A 110 21.41 8.17 6.92
C ARG A 110 20.51 8.85 5.90
N ALA A 111 20.66 10.16 5.77
CA ALA A 111 19.95 10.89 4.72
C ALA A 111 20.40 10.38 3.34
N PRO A 112 19.47 10.16 2.40
CA PRO A 112 19.81 9.83 1.02
C PRO A 112 20.48 11.02 0.33
N ASP A 113 21.18 10.74 -0.78
CA ASP A 113 21.89 11.76 -1.57
C ASP A 113 20.93 12.78 -2.18
N ASP A 114 19.81 12.33 -2.76
CA ASP A 114 18.67 13.18 -3.07
C ASP A 114 17.72 13.19 -1.86
N PRO A 115 17.48 14.34 -1.20
CA PRO A 115 16.52 14.43 -0.11
C PRO A 115 15.12 13.92 -0.48
N ASN A 116 14.73 13.96 -1.76
CA ASN A 116 13.45 13.45 -2.23
C ASN A 116 13.40 11.91 -2.36
N ASP A 117 14.51 11.21 -2.17
CA ASP A 117 14.53 9.75 -2.08
C ASP A 117 14.23 9.25 -0.65
N ALA A 118 14.03 10.15 0.33
CA ALA A 118 13.63 9.78 1.70
C ALA A 118 12.13 9.43 1.82
N LEU A 119 11.67 8.57 0.91
CA LEU A 119 10.28 8.13 0.76
C LEU A 119 9.80 7.24 1.91
N THR A 120 8.51 7.28 2.20
CA THR A 120 7.86 6.38 3.18
C THR A 120 6.90 5.43 2.49
N HIS A 121 6.78 4.21 2.99
CA HIS A 121 5.84 3.21 2.51
C HIS A 121 4.51 3.29 3.27
N PHE A 122 3.41 3.32 2.53
CA PHE A 122 2.07 3.25 3.11
C PHE A 122 1.66 1.79 3.34
N ILE A 123 1.47 1.04 2.24
CA ILE A 123 0.91 -0.30 2.29
C ILE A 123 1.26 -1.11 1.05
N GLY A 124 1.45 -2.41 1.25
CA GLY A 124 1.49 -3.41 0.20
C GLY A 124 0.08 -3.97 -0.08
N ILE A 125 -0.28 -4.13 -1.35
CA ILE A 125 -1.59 -4.64 -1.79
C ILE A 125 -1.39 -5.93 -2.57
N SER A 126 -1.69 -7.07 -1.94
CA SER A 126 -1.58 -8.40 -2.55
C SER A 126 -2.73 -8.68 -3.49
N MET A 127 -2.42 -9.24 -4.66
CA MET A 127 -3.34 -9.50 -5.76
C MET A 127 -3.45 -11.00 -6.03
N ASN A 128 -4.67 -11.48 -6.33
CA ASN A 128 -4.85 -12.83 -6.86
C ASN A 128 -4.63 -12.89 -8.38
N GLN A 129 -4.64 -14.10 -8.95
CA GLN A 129 -4.45 -14.32 -10.39
C GLN A 129 -5.55 -13.71 -11.27
N ALA A 130 -6.73 -13.46 -10.72
CA ALA A 130 -7.83 -12.80 -11.43
C ALA A 130 -7.70 -11.26 -11.45
N GLY A 131 -6.69 -10.70 -10.76
CA GLY A 131 -6.44 -9.26 -10.70
C GLY A 131 -7.23 -8.53 -9.63
N TYR A 132 -7.73 -9.21 -8.59
CA TYR A 132 -8.40 -8.60 -7.45
C TYR A 132 -7.51 -8.55 -6.21
N PRO A 133 -7.64 -7.51 -5.37
CA PRO A 133 -6.90 -7.41 -4.12
C PRO A 133 -7.41 -8.43 -3.10
N ILE A 134 -6.50 -9.07 -2.38
CA ILE A 134 -6.80 -10.10 -1.38
C ILE A 134 -6.23 -9.79 0.00
N ARG A 135 -5.15 -9.00 0.09
CA ARG A 135 -4.55 -8.62 1.38
C ARG A 135 -3.94 -7.22 1.35
N LEU A 136 -3.92 -6.58 2.51
CA LEU A 136 -3.12 -5.41 2.81
C LEU A 136 -2.04 -5.80 3.81
N PHE A 137 -0.82 -5.30 3.66
CA PHE A 137 0.26 -5.59 4.60
C PHE A 137 1.27 -4.46 4.70
N THR A 138 1.89 -4.32 5.87
CA THR A 138 3.07 -3.48 6.08
C THR A 138 4.31 -4.36 6.13
N THR A 139 5.44 -3.78 5.73
CA THR A 139 6.72 -4.45 5.74
C THR A 139 7.64 -3.85 6.79
N ASN A 140 8.81 -4.46 6.96
CA ASN A 140 9.95 -3.85 7.61
C ASN A 140 10.72 -2.96 6.62
N ARG A 141 11.50 -2.02 7.15
CA ARG A 141 12.27 -1.03 6.40
C ARG A 141 13.16 -1.67 5.33
N TRP A 142 13.87 -2.74 5.67
CA TRP A 142 14.77 -3.41 4.72
C TRP A 142 14.08 -3.95 3.47
N VAL A 143 12.77 -4.22 3.52
CA VAL A 143 12.02 -4.82 2.41
C VAL A 143 11.86 -3.83 1.26
N THR A 144 11.56 -2.57 1.59
CA THR A 144 11.27 -1.52 0.61
C THR A 144 12.38 -0.48 0.51
N GLY A 145 13.35 -0.50 1.43
CA GLY A 145 14.36 0.55 1.54
C GLY A 145 13.79 1.91 1.97
N GLU A 146 12.57 1.94 2.53
CA GLU A 146 11.96 3.20 2.95
C GLU A 146 12.79 3.92 4.01
N VAL A 147 12.62 5.23 4.11
CA VAL A 147 13.00 5.95 5.32
C VAL A 147 11.89 5.76 6.34
N TRP A 148 12.26 5.44 7.58
CA TRP A 148 11.27 5.14 8.60
C TRP A 148 10.63 6.43 9.12
N TYR A 149 9.34 6.59 8.84
CA TYR A 149 8.49 7.57 9.52
C TYR A 149 7.55 6.82 10.46
N THR A 150 7.23 7.41 11.61
CA THR A 150 6.35 6.77 12.60
C THR A 150 4.96 6.50 12.02
N ALA A 151 4.24 5.52 12.57
CA ALA A 151 2.87 5.23 12.18
C ALA A 151 1.96 6.46 12.24
N GLN A 152 2.15 7.32 13.25
CA GLN A 152 1.42 8.59 13.39
C GLN A 152 1.71 9.52 12.21
N THR A 153 2.99 9.67 11.84
CA THR A 153 3.40 10.48 10.70
C THR A 153 2.82 9.94 9.40
N VAL A 154 3.01 8.65 9.10
CA VAL A 154 2.50 8.03 7.86
C VAL A 154 0.97 8.10 7.78
N THR A 155 0.27 7.92 8.90
CA THR A 155 -1.19 8.10 8.99
C THR A 155 -1.61 9.51 8.58
N SER A 156 -0.89 10.55 9.04
CA SER A 156 -1.20 11.94 8.68
C SER A 156 -0.96 12.27 7.20
N LEU A 157 -0.23 11.40 6.49
CA LEU A 157 0.10 11.56 5.07
C LEU A 157 -0.86 10.78 4.16
N LEU A 158 -1.78 9.97 4.68
CA LEU A 158 -2.66 9.13 3.86
C LEU A 158 -3.48 9.93 2.84
N ASP A 159 -3.90 11.15 3.19
CA ASP A 159 -4.66 12.04 2.28
C ASP A 159 -3.80 12.65 1.17
N ARG A 160 -2.48 12.43 1.18
CA ARG A 160 -1.55 12.89 0.14
C ARG A 160 -1.30 11.84 -0.94
N PHE A 161 -1.67 10.59 -0.71
CA PHE A 161 -1.49 9.56 -1.73
C PHE A 161 -2.53 9.71 -2.84
N GLU A 162 -2.04 9.97 -4.04
CA GLU A 162 -2.83 10.08 -5.24
C GLU A 162 -1.93 9.85 -6.46
N ILE A 163 -2.38 9.02 -7.39
CA ILE A 163 -1.76 8.87 -8.70
C ILE A 163 -2.83 9.23 -9.71
N ASP A 164 -2.69 10.37 -10.38
CA ASP A 164 -3.61 10.82 -11.44
C ASP A 164 -2.90 10.92 -12.79
N LEU A 165 -2.17 9.86 -13.11
CA LEU A 165 -1.45 9.73 -14.38
C LEU A 165 -2.24 8.88 -15.37
N SER A 166 -2.04 9.12 -16.65
CA SER A 166 -2.55 8.20 -17.69
C SER A 166 -1.70 6.93 -17.82
N TYR A 167 -0.41 7.02 -17.48
CA TYR A 167 0.55 5.93 -17.54
C TYR A 167 0.69 5.22 -16.19
N PRO A 168 0.86 3.89 -16.15
CA PRO A 168 0.79 2.94 -17.27
C PRO A 168 -0.65 2.65 -17.70
N SER A 169 -1.61 2.88 -16.79
CA SER A 169 -3.03 2.72 -17.06
C SER A 169 -3.84 3.58 -16.10
N TRP A 170 -4.57 4.56 -16.63
CA TRP A 170 -5.40 5.47 -15.83
C TRP A 170 -6.37 4.75 -14.87
N PRO A 171 -7.08 3.67 -15.27
CA PRO A 171 -7.90 2.90 -14.33
C PRO A 171 -7.11 2.25 -13.18
N VAL A 172 -5.85 1.83 -13.40
CA VAL A 172 -5.01 1.24 -12.33
C VAL A 172 -4.60 2.31 -11.33
N ASN A 173 -4.26 3.50 -11.81
CA ASN A 173 -3.83 4.63 -10.99
C ASN A 173 -4.96 5.16 -10.09
N ILE A 174 -6.15 5.35 -10.67
CA ILE A 174 -7.37 5.68 -9.91
C ILE A 174 -7.66 4.56 -8.90
N TRP A 175 -7.63 3.30 -9.34
CA TRP A 175 -7.88 2.16 -8.46
C TRP A 175 -6.95 2.14 -7.25
N LEU A 176 -5.63 2.35 -7.43
CA LEU A 176 -4.66 2.42 -6.32
C LEU A 176 -4.99 3.54 -5.34
N THR A 177 -5.27 4.74 -5.84
CA THR A 177 -5.65 5.89 -5.02
C THR A 177 -6.86 5.57 -4.16
N HIS A 178 -7.91 5.01 -4.77
CA HIS A 178 -9.13 4.70 -4.04
C HIS A 178 -9.04 3.45 -3.16
N MET A 179 -8.09 2.54 -3.39
CA MET A 179 -7.79 1.45 -2.45
C MET A 179 -7.29 1.99 -1.11
N LEU A 180 -6.40 2.99 -1.11
CA LEU A 180 -5.93 3.63 0.12
C LEU A 180 -7.04 4.42 0.81
N ARG A 181 -7.95 5.05 0.04
CA ARG A 181 -9.12 5.76 0.58
C ARG A 181 -10.14 4.80 1.19
N LEU A 182 -10.53 3.73 0.49
CA LEU A 182 -11.54 2.76 0.95
C LEU A 182 -11.10 2.00 2.21
N TYR A 183 -9.81 1.67 2.31
CA TYR A 183 -9.24 0.93 3.44
C TYR A 183 -8.49 1.82 4.43
N ARG A 184 -8.79 3.13 4.45
CA ARG A 184 -8.08 4.10 5.29
C ARG A 184 -7.96 3.64 6.74
N PHE A 185 -9.06 3.22 7.37
CA PHE A 185 -9.06 2.83 8.77
C PHE A 185 -8.24 1.56 9.01
N GLU A 186 -8.37 0.55 8.14
CA GLU A 186 -7.55 -0.66 8.19
C GLU A 186 -6.05 -0.34 8.04
N ILE A 187 -5.69 0.59 7.15
CA ILE A 187 -4.29 0.99 6.93
C ILE A 187 -3.74 1.68 8.18
N ILE A 188 -4.53 2.50 8.87
CA ILE A 188 -4.13 3.11 10.15
C ILE A 188 -3.83 2.03 11.20
N GLU A 189 -4.70 1.03 11.32
CA GLU A 189 -4.50 -0.11 12.24
C GLU A 189 -3.24 -0.91 11.88
N LEU A 190 -3.01 -1.16 10.58
CA LEU A 190 -1.83 -1.88 10.07
C LEU A 190 -0.54 -1.09 10.32
N LEU A 191 -0.52 0.24 10.10
CA LEU A 191 0.62 1.10 10.41
C LEU A 191 0.92 1.12 11.92
N ALA A 192 -0.10 1.17 12.77
CA ALA A 192 0.09 1.05 14.22
C ALA A 192 0.66 -0.33 14.59
N GLY A 193 0.14 -1.40 13.96
CA GLY A 193 0.65 -2.77 14.09
C GLY A 193 2.10 -2.92 13.65
N ARG A 194 2.50 -2.24 12.57
CA ARG A 194 3.88 -2.20 12.05
C ARG A 194 4.85 -1.72 13.12
N ASP A 195 4.60 -0.54 13.67
CA ASP A 195 5.48 0.08 14.67
C ASP A 195 5.49 -0.74 15.98
N ALA A 196 4.33 -1.26 16.40
CA ALA A 196 4.22 -2.12 17.58
C ALA A 196 5.01 -3.44 17.40
N MET A 197 4.97 -4.05 16.21
CA MET A 197 5.71 -5.27 15.90
C MET A 197 7.22 -5.03 15.92
N VAL A 198 7.69 -3.95 15.27
CA VAL A 198 9.12 -3.60 15.29
C VAL A 198 9.60 -3.35 16.72
N LYS A 199 8.84 -2.59 17.51
CA LYS A 199 9.17 -2.34 18.93
C LYS A 199 9.23 -3.64 19.74
N LYS A 200 8.27 -4.55 19.54
CA LYS A 200 8.27 -5.87 20.17
C LYS A 200 9.51 -6.68 19.76
N TRP A 201 9.88 -6.63 18.48
CA TRP A 201 11.05 -7.34 17.96
C TRP A 201 12.36 -6.83 18.54
N GLN A 202 12.52 -5.51 18.67
CA GLN A 202 13.67 -4.89 19.34
C GLN A 202 13.82 -5.39 20.78
N ALA A 203 12.70 -5.48 21.52
CA ALA A 203 12.71 -5.94 22.91
C ALA A 203 13.08 -7.43 23.03
N SER A 204 12.71 -8.27 22.06
CA SER A 204 12.99 -9.71 22.08
C SER A 204 14.34 -10.10 21.46
N HIS A 205 14.97 -9.20 20.69
CA HIS A 205 16.26 -9.44 20.01
C HIS A 205 17.27 -8.32 20.32
N PRO A 206 17.69 -8.17 21.59
CA PRO A 206 18.63 -7.12 21.96
C PRO A 206 19.94 -7.23 21.20
N GLY A 207 20.46 -6.09 20.73
CA GLY A 207 21.70 -6.02 19.95
C GLY A 207 21.52 -6.30 18.44
N VAL A 208 20.31 -6.66 17.99
CA VAL A 208 19.98 -6.76 16.56
C VAL A 208 19.27 -5.49 16.13
N ASN A 209 19.64 -4.97 14.96
CA ASN A 209 18.91 -3.88 14.35
C ASN A 209 17.59 -4.41 13.76
N ALA A 210 16.49 -4.20 14.48
CA ALA A 210 15.17 -4.70 14.06
C ALA A 210 14.72 -4.17 12.69
N TYR A 211 15.17 -2.98 12.27
CA TYR A 211 14.81 -2.39 10.98
C TYR A 211 15.51 -3.07 9.79
N GLU A 212 16.57 -3.84 10.07
CA GLU A 212 17.39 -4.54 9.07
C GLU A 212 17.34 -6.07 9.22
N ASP A 213 16.56 -6.59 10.17
CA ASP A 213 16.47 -8.02 10.43
C ASP A 213 15.61 -8.73 9.39
N ARG A 214 16.26 -9.58 8.56
CA ARG A 214 15.62 -10.35 7.48
C ARG A 214 14.62 -11.40 7.98
N ASN A 215 14.57 -11.69 9.28
CA ASN A 215 13.55 -12.56 9.87
C ASN A 215 12.22 -11.82 10.13
N LEU A 216 12.23 -10.48 10.15
CA LEU A 216 11.05 -9.64 10.29
C LEU A 216 10.74 -8.97 8.95
N GLU A 217 10.00 -9.67 8.08
CA GLU A 217 9.67 -9.20 6.73
C GLU A 217 8.32 -8.44 6.69
N ILE A 218 7.23 -9.12 7.03
CA ILE A 218 5.89 -8.55 7.16
C ILE A 218 5.63 -8.26 8.64
N THR A 219 5.23 -7.03 8.93
CA THR A 219 5.06 -6.52 10.30
C THR A 219 3.60 -6.44 10.72
N SER A 220 2.67 -6.31 9.76
CA SER A 220 1.23 -6.45 9.95
C SER A 220 0.56 -6.88 8.65
N ILE A 221 -0.57 -7.59 8.72
CA ILE A 221 -1.29 -8.10 7.54
C ILE A 221 -2.78 -8.24 7.83
N LEU A 222 -3.61 -8.01 6.82
CA LEU A 222 -5.07 -8.15 6.87
C LEU A 222 -5.58 -8.73 5.54
N GLU A 223 -6.43 -9.75 5.60
CA GLU A 223 -7.19 -10.21 4.43
C GLU A 223 -8.36 -9.27 4.15
N ILE A 224 -8.59 -8.98 2.87
CA ILE A 224 -9.57 -7.99 2.44
C ILE A 224 -10.45 -8.51 1.30
N SER A 225 -11.64 -7.91 1.20
CA SER A 225 -12.60 -8.11 0.12
C SER A 225 -13.27 -6.77 -0.15
N VAL A 226 -13.04 -6.20 -1.33
CA VAL A 226 -13.62 -4.90 -1.72
C VAL A 226 -15.14 -4.96 -1.68
N GLU A 227 -15.72 -6.05 -2.16
CA GLU A 227 -17.17 -6.25 -2.17
C GLU A 227 -17.75 -6.25 -0.74
N ASP A 228 -17.14 -7.00 0.17
CA ASP A 228 -17.61 -7.07 1.56
C ASP A 228 -17.41 -5.75 2.28
N LYS A 229 -16.31 -5.04 2.02
CA LYS A 229 -16.04 -3.71 2.57
C LYS A 229 -17.11 -2.70 2.10
N ILE A 230 -17.44 -2.66 0.82
CA ILE A 230 -18.47 -1.76 0.29
C ILE A 230 -19.84 -2.09 0.90
N LYS A 231 -20.22 -3.37 0.99
CA LYS A 231 -21.46 -3.80 1.66
C LYS A 231 -21.51 -3.38 3.13
N ALA A 232 -20.39 -3.46 3.84
CA ALA A 232 -20.29 -3.01 5.23
C ALA A 232 -20.47 -1.49 5.35
N VAL A 233 -19.87 -0.70 4.45
CA VAL A 233 -20.04 0.76 4.41
C VAL A 233 -21.48 1.13 4.07
N GLU A 234 -22.09 0.49 3.07
CA GLU A 234 -23.52 0.69 2.73
C GLU A 234 -24.44 0.42 3.92
N SER A 235 -24.15 -0.63 4.69
CA SER A 235 -24.95 -1.00 5.85
C SER A 235 -24.80 0.03 6.97
N ALA A 236 -23.59 0.55 7.17
CA ALA A 236 -23.31 1.60 8.15
C ALA A 236 -23.99 2.94 7.78
N LEU A 237 -24.10 3.27 6.49
CA LEU A 237 -24.80 4.49 6.03
C LEU A 237 -26.33 4.41 6.20
N LYS A 238 -26.90 3.20 6.23
CA LYS A 238 -28.35 2.97 6.35
C LYS A 238 -28.82 2.88 7.82
N GLY A 239 -27.90 2.64 8.75
CA GLY A 239 -28.15 2.50 10.19
C GLY A 239 -28.09 3.82 10.93
#